data_AF-A0A7V4FE81-F1
#
_entry.id   AF-A0A7V4FE81-F1
#
_cell.length_a   1.000
_cell.length_b   1.000
_cell.length_c   1.000
_cell.angle_alpha   90.00
_cell.angle_beta   90.00
_cell.angle_gamma   90.00
#
_symmetry.space_group_name_H-M   'P 1'
#
loop_
_entity.id
_entity.type
_entity.pdbx_description
1 polymer ?
#
loop_
_entity_poly.entity_id
_entity_poly.type
_entity_poly.pdbx_seq_one_letter_code
_entity_poly.pdbx_strand_id
1 'polypeptide(L)'
;MKRFLFILLIPLLVLAIWDIKWVNHNRWSFPITNYGIWGFDIPSQFAGGSWPRPLRNFYIFGAGLMVGGILEGDTLVSVGYDLSNGTSEMVPTLTFYWRNGYLDSADRIYKYPEDWPPPKKRFPMAPIMPLSEADFWCCFCDSDPSYHRPNDTRPMGINITLTCYLFSDTIAQDFFFLKYEIFNHNDYPINI
;
A
#
# COMPACT_ATOMS: atom_id res chain seq x y z
N MET A 1 -54.05 6.64 -0.74
CA MET A 1 -52.98 7.28 0.06
C MET A 1 -51.85 6.27 0.22
N LYS A 2 -50.67 6.61 -0.31
CA LYS A 2 -49.54 5.70 -0.55
C LYS A 2 -48.88 5.30 0.77
N ARG A 3 -48.67 4.00 0.95
CA ARG A 3 -48.01 3.40 2.12
C ARG A 3 -46.55 3.81 2.13
N PHE A 4 -46.15 4.54 3.17
CA PHE A 4 -44.77 4.64 3.61
C PHE A 4 -44.37 3.31 4.25
N LEU A 5 -43.42 2.60 3.65
CA LEU A 5 -42.60 1.63 4.38
C LEU A 5 -41.17 1.81 3.90
N PHE A 6 -40.41 2.54 4.71
CA PHE A 6 -38.96 2.67 4.61
C PHE A 6 -38.35 1.26 4.58
N ILE A 7 -37.68 0.92 3.49
CA ILE A 7 -36.85 -0.28 3.40
C ILE A 7 -35.63 -0.04 4.30
N LEU A 8 -35.53 -0.84 5.36
CA LEU A 8 -34.38 -0.93 6.25
C LEU A 8 -33.10 -1.30 5.49
N LEU A 9 -32.01 -0.67 5.93
CA LEU A 9 -30.67 -1.25 6.10
C LEU A 9 -30.07 -1.95 4.87
N ILE A 10 -29.48 -1.16 3.97
CA ILE A 10 -28.19 -1.57 3.42
C ILE A 10 -27.19 -1.26 4.53
N PRO A 11 -26.49 -2.24 5.13
CA PRO A 11 -25.39 -1.90 6.02
C PRO A 11 -24.40 -1.09 5.20
N LEU A 12 -23.89 0.00 5.79
CA LEU A 12 -22.75 0.75 5.28
C LEU A 12 -21.59 -0.24 4.98
N LEU A 13 -21.58 -0.87 3.81
CA LEU A 13 -20.51 -1.75 3.32
C LEU A 13 -19.45 -0.87 2.67
N VAL A 14 -18.99 0.13 3.40
CA VAL A 14 -17.86 0.98 3.05
C VAL A 14 -17.07 1.14 4.33
N LEU A 15 -16.37 0.09 4.76
CA LEU A 15 -15.67 0.18 6.04
C LEU A 15 -14.18 -0.17 6.02
N ALA A 16 -13.53 0.01 4.88
CA ALA A 16 -12.08 0.29 4.80
C ALA A 16 -11.73 0.80 3.40
N ILE A 17 -10.76 1.72 3.30
CA ILE A 17 -10.29 2.26 2.02
C ILE A 17 -9.09 1.46 1.55
N TRP A 18 -9.37 0.44 0.75
CA TRP A 18 -8.36 -0.37 0.05
C TRP A 18 -8.17 0.21 -1.35
N ASP A 19 -7.23 1.15 -1.48
CA ASP A 19 -6.98 1.87 -2.72
C ASP A 19 -5.94 1.15 -3.58
N ILE A 20 -6.21 1.09 -4.88
CA ILE A 20 -5.34 0.52 -5.91
C ILE A 20 -5.23 1.53 -7.04
N LYS A 21 -4.01 1.92 -7.39
CA LYS A 21 -3.75 2.79 -8.54
C LYS A 21 -2.82 2.12 -9.53
N TRP A 22 -3.20 2.19 -10.80
CA TRP A 22 -2.34 1.80 -11.90
C TRP A 22 -1.33 2.90 -12.20
N VAL A 23 -0.06 2.55 -12.03
CA VAL A 23 1.07 3.30 -12.55
C VAL A 23 1.17 3.02 -14.04
N ASN A 24 0.92 4.05 -14.83
CA ASN A 24 0.91 4.00 -16.30
C ASN A 24 1.72 5.17 -16.86
N HIS A 25 2.99 5.22 -16.48
CA HIS A 25 3.94 6.26 -16.88
C HIS A 25 5.20 5.60 -17.46
N ASN A 26 6.05 6.38 -18.13
CA ASN A 26 7.22 5.89 -18.85
C ASN A 26 6.95 4.61 -19.69
N ARG A 27 7.83 3.61 -19.65
CA ARG A 27 7.64 2.31 -20.31
C ARG A 27 7.09 1.23 -19.38
N TRP A 28 6.74 1.55 -18.14
CA TRP A 28 6.16 0.59 -17.21
C TRP A 28 4.63 0.70 -17.11
N SER A 29 4.01 -0.41 -16.78
CA SER A 29 2.61 -0.47 -16.33
C SER A 29 2.50 -1.46 -15.20
N PHE A 30 2.03 -1.05 -14.03
CA PHE A 30 1.83 -1.91 -12.86
C PHE A 30 0.88 -1.29 -11.83
N PRO A 31 0.16 -2.09 -11.04
CA PRO A 31 -0.64 -1.59 -9.92
C PRO A 31 0.22 -1.39 -8.65
N ILE A 32 -0.14 -0.42 -7.82
CA ILE A 32 0.32 -0.25 -6.43
C ILE A 32 -0.93 -0.18 -5.55
N THR A 33 -0.84 -0.72 -4.33
CA THR A 33 -1.88 -0.60 -3.31
C THR A 33 -1.46 0.27 -2.12
N ASN A 34 -2.41 0.80 -1.37
CA ASN A 34 -2.16 1.44 -0.07
C ASN A 34 -2.02 0.43 1.08
N TYR A 35 -1.66 -0.83 0.80
CA TYR A 35 -1.45 -1.89 1.78
C TYR A 35 -0.30 -2.83 1.36
N GLY A 36 0.72 -2.26 0.73
CA GLY A 36 2.02 -2.91 0.55
C GLY A 36 2.20 -3.79 -0.68
N ILE A 37 1.14 -4.08 -1.44
CA ILE A 37 1.21 -4.90 -2.66
C ILE A 37 1.47 -4.00 -3.87
N TRP A 38 2.35 -4.44 -4.78
CA TRP A 38 2.53 -3.84 -6.09
C TRP A 38 2.86 -4.91 -7.15
N GLY A 39 2.62 -4.59 -8.43
CA GLY A 39 2.86 -5.53 -9.53
C GLY A 39 1.82 -6.64 -9.68
N PHE A 40 0.93 -6.87 -8.70
CA PHE A 40 -0.16 -7.86 -8.74
C PHE A 40 -1.50 -7.21 -9.06
N ASP A 41 -2.15 -7.64 -10.15
CA ASP A 41 -3.49 -7.19 -10.52
C ASP A 41 -4.54 -7.95 -9.69
N ILE A 42 -4.84 -7.41 -8.51
CA ILE A 42 -5.74 -8.02 -7.53
C ILE A 42 -7.14 -8.28 -8.12
N PRO A 43 -7.79 -7.35 -8.85
CA PRO A 43 -9.06 -7.63 -9.49
C PRO A 43 -9.05 -8.82 -10.46
N SER A 44 -8.01 -8.97 -11.28
CA SER A 44 -7.94 -10.06 -12.27
C SER A 44 -7.22 -11.31 -11.79
N GLN A 45 -6.59 -11.26 -10.60
CA GLN A 45 -5.74 -12.32 -10.04
C GLN A 45 -4.62 -12.74 -11.01
N PHE A 46 -4.00 -11.75 -11.66
CA PHE A 46 -2.98 -11.97 -12.69
C PHE A 46 -1.76 -11.06 -12.48
N ALA A 47 -0.70 -11.31 -13.25
CA ALA A 47 0.44 -10.42 -13.29
C ALA A 47 0.02 -9.02 -13.76
N GLY A 48 0.43 -7.99 -13.03
CA GLY A 48 0.16 -6.60 -13.35
C GLY A 48 1.38 -5.84 -13.86
N GLY A 49 2.60 -6.27 -13.51
CA GLY A 49 3.83 -5.55 -13.84
C GLY A 49 4.40 -5.89 -15.21
N SER A 50 4.24 -4.96 -16.16
CA SER A 50 4.66 -5.13 -17.54
C SER A 50 5.61 -4.04 -18.03
N TRP A 51 6.52 -4.45 -18.92
CA TRP A 51 7.48 -3.60 -19.61
C TRP A 51 7.87 -4.24 -20.95
N PRO A 52 8.13 -3.47 -22.03
CA PRO A 52 7.73 -2.10 -22.20
C PRO A 52 6.22 -2.01 -22.50
N ARG A 53 5.57 -0.97 -21.98
CA ARG A 53 4.18 -0.61 -22.33
C ARG A 53 4.12 -0.18 -23.81
N PRO A 54 3.08 -0.56 -24.58
CA PRO A 54 1.88 -1.32 -24.20
C PRO A 54 1.97 -2.83 -24.53
N LEU A 55 3.17 -3.40 -24.69
CA LEU A 55 3.34 -4.77 -25.22
C LEU A 55 2.80 -5.86 -24.29
N ARG A 56 2.51 -5.56 -23.01
CA ARG A 56 1.99 -6.49 -21.99
C ARG A 56 2.87 -7.73 -21.79
N ASN A 57 4.19 -7.58 -21.95
CA ASN A 57 5.15 -8.57 -21.46
C ASN A 57 5.26 -8.42 -19.95
N PHE A 58 4.76 -9.39 -19.19
CA PHE A 58 4.71 -9.33 -17.74
C PHE A 58 6.00 -9.88 -17.12
N TYR A 59 6.70 -9.02 -16.38
CA TYR A 59 7.97 -9.35 -15.70
C TYR A 59 7.82 -9.41 -14.19
N ILE A 60 6.77 -8.80 -13.63
CA ILE A 60 6.49 -8.79 -12.20
C ILE A 60 5.06 -9.29 -11.99
N PHE A 61 4.94 -10.45 -11.34
CA PHE A 61 3.64 -11.02 -10.98
C PHE A 61 3.03 -10.31 -9.77
N GLY A 62 3.85 -10.02 -8.77
CA GLY A 62 3.46 -9.40 -7.51
C GLY A 62 4.66 -9.27 -6.58
N ALA A 63 4.68 -8.21 -5.79
CA ALA A 63 5.75 -7.91 -4.85
C ALA A 63 5.24 -7.03 -3.71
N GLY A 64 6.00 -7.02 -2.61
CA GLY A 64 5.74 -6.22 -1.42
C GLY A 64 6.94 -6.29 -0.48
N LEU A 65 7.06 -5.30 0.40
CA LEU A 65 8.16 -5.25 1.37
C LEU A 65 7.92 -6.29 2.48
N MET A 66 8.96 -7.02 2.87
CA MET A 66 8.97 -7.84 4.09
C MET A 66 9.90 -7.18 5.10
N VAL A 67 9.48 -7.07 6.37
CA VAL A 67 10.28 -6.47 7.44
C VAL A 67 10.44 -7.48 8.55
N GLY A 68 11.69 -7.86 8.86
CA GLY A 68 12.01 -8.81 9.91
C GLY A 68 12.35 -8.12 11.23
N GLY A 69 12.31 -8.85 12.35
CA GLY A 69 12.72 -8.30 13.63
C GLY A 69 12.69 -9.32 14.75
N ILE A 70 13.22 -8.93 15.92
CA ILE A 70 13.19 -9.75 17.13
C ILE A 70 12.33 -9.04 18.17
N LEU A 71 11.13 -9.56 18.40
CA LEU A 71 10.15 -8.99 19.32
C LEU A 71 10.01 -9.91 20.53
N GLU A 72 10.39 -9.44 21.72
CA GLU A 72 10.32 -10.26 22.96
C GLU A 72 11.11 -11.59 22.87
N GLY A 73 12.20 -11.61 22.10
CA GLY A 73 13.02 -12.81 21.89
C GLY A 73 12.51 -13.76 20.80
N ASP A 74 11.40 -13.42 20.13
CA ASP A 74 10.84 -14.18 19.02
C ASP A 74 11.18 -13.52 17.67
N THR A 75 11.45 -14.34 16.66
CA THR A 75 11.80 -13.84 15.31
C THR A 75 10.55 -13.73 14.48
N LEU A 76 10.21 -12.50 14.09
CA LEU A 76 8.99 -12.18 13.33
C LEU A 76 9.33 -11.55 11.98
N VAL A 77 8.39 -11.70 11.05
CA VAL A 77 8.39 -11.01 9.76
C VAL A 77 6.99 -10.49 9.48
N SER A 78 6.85 -9.20 9.24
CA SER A 78 5.63 -8.59 8.71
C SER A 78 5.69 -8.57 7.17
N VAL A 79 4.65 -9.08 6.52
CA VAL A 79 4.65 -9.41 5.09
C VAL A 79 3.74 -8.49 4.29
N GLY A 80 4.32 -7.66 3.40
CA GLY A 80 3.57 -6.79 2.48
C GLY A 80 3.08 -7.48 1.20
N TYR A 81 3.61 -8.67 0.87
CA TYR A 81 3.09 -9.56 -0.17
C TYR A 81 3.57 -10.99 0.07
N ASP A 82 2.64 -11.91 0.32
CA ASP A 82 2.88 -13.33 0.53
C ASP A 82 2.93 -14.05 -0.82
N LEU A 83 4.12 -14.58 -1.16
CA LEU A 83 4.37 -15.27 -2.43
C LEU A 83 3.54 -16.54 -2.61
N SER A 84 2.97 -17.10 -1.54
CA SER A 84 2.20 -18.35 -1.59
C SER A 84 0.73 -18.16 -1.99
N ASN A 85 0.17 -16.98 -1.75
CA ASN A 85 -1.27 -16.73 -1.91
C ASN A 85 -1.64 -15.29 -2.34
N GLY A 86 -0.66 -14.39 -2.45
CA GLY A 86 -0.86 -13.00 -2.86
C GLY A 86 -1.48 -12.08 -1.81
N THR A 87 -1.58 -12.49 -0.54
CA THR A 87 -2.12 -11.66 0.56
C THR A 87 -1.07 -10.71 1.15
N SER A 88 -1.51 -9.76 1.97
CA SER A 88 -0.66 -8.85 2.74
C SER A 88 -1.15 -8.77 4.17
N GLU A 89 -0.23 -8.66 5.12
CA GLU A 89 -0.52 -8.41 6.54
C GLU A 89 -0.67 -6.90 6.84
N MET A 90 -0.46 -6.06 5.84
CA MET A 90 -0.53 -4.61 5.98
C MET A 90 -1.96 -4.11 5.81
N VAL A 91 -2.28 -3.02 6.52
CA VAL A 91 -3.56 -2.33 6.49
C VAL A 91 -3.38 -0.85 6.12
N PRO A 92 -4.35 -0.23 5.43
CA PRO A 92 -4.20 1.10 4.84
C PRO A 92 -4.43 2.20 5.88
N THR A 93 -3.44 2.44 6.74
CA THR A 93 -3.39 3.58 7.67
C THR A 93 -2.03 3.63 8.39
N LEU A 94 -1.90 4.49 9.41
CA LEU A 94 -0.78 4.45 10.36
C LEU A 94 -1.17 3.71 11.65
N THR A 95 -0.18 3.11 12.32
CA THR A 95 -0.25 2.45 13.64
C THR A 95 -1.09 3.20 14.67
N PHE A 96 -1.09 4.53 14.65
CA PHE A 96 -1.88 5.32 15.59
C PHE A 96 -3.40 5.26 15.34
N TYR A 97 -3.82 5.01 14.10
CA TYR A 97 -5.22 5.11 13.66
C TYR A 97 -5.89 3.77 13.32
N TRP A 98 -5.18 2.64 13.34
CA TRP A 98 -5.72 1.35 12.90
C TRP A 98 -7.01 0.93 13.62
N ARG A 99 -7.11 1.23 14.92
CA ARG A 99 -8.31 0.91 15.73
C ARG A 99 -9.57 1.68 15.28
N ASN A 100 -9.43 2.68 14.42
CA ASN A 100 -10.54 3.41 13.82
C ASN A 100 -11.06 2.77 12.52
N GLY A 101 -10.53 1.61 12.11
CA GLY A 101 -11.07 0.79 11.02
C GLY A 101 -10.73 1.23 9.60
N TYR A 102 -9.63 1.96 9.38
CA TYR A 102 -9.15 2.32 8.02
C TYR A 102 -10.17 3.08 7.16
N LEU A 103 -11.02 3.89 7.80
CA LEU A 103 -12.16 4.57 7.17
C LEU A 103 -11.86 5.94 6.62
N ASP A 104 -10.69 6.49 6.93
CA ASP A 104 -10.35 7.86 6.59
C ASP A 104 -10.05 7.97 5.08
N SER A 105 -10.82 8.79 4.37
CA SER A 105 -10.60 9.12 2.94
C SER A 105 -9.20 9.60 2.61
N ALA A 106 -8.42 10.03 3.61
CA ALA A 106 -7.02 10.39 3.46
C ALA A 106 -6.08 9.18 3.38
N ASP A 107 -6.44 8.02 3.92
CA ASP A 107 -5.62 6.80 3.90
C ASP A 107 -5.68 6.10 2.54
N ARG A 108 -5.25 6.79 1.48
CA ARG A 108 -5.30 6.34 0.07
C ARG A 108 -3.99 6.63 -0.65
N ILE A 109 -3.89 6.23 -1.91
CA ILE A 109 -2.74 6.57 -2.74
C ILE A 109 -2.92 7.99 -3.27
N TYR A 110 -1.85 8.77 -3.21
CA TYR A 110 -1.73 10.10 -3.80
C TYR A 110 -0.84 10.01 -5.04
N LYS A 111 -1.15 10.80 -6.06
CA LYS A 111 -0.49 10.81 -7.36
C LYS A 111 -0.23 12.25 -7.79
N TYR A 112 1.03 12.56 -8.07
CA TYR A 112 1.39 13.78 -8.78
C TYR A 112 1.20 13.60 -10.30
N PRO A 113 0.67 14.59 -11.03
CA PRO A 113 0.23 15.93 -10.62
C PRO A 113 -1.25 16.05 -10.25
N GLU A 114 -1.92 14.95 -9.89
CA GLU A 114 -3.38 14.93 -9.67
C GLU A 114 -3.74 15.45 -8.27
N ASP A 115 -3.69 14.60 -7.26
CA ASP A 115 -4.19 14.86 -5.91
C ASP A 115 -3.05 15.09 -4.89
N TRP A 116 -1.88 15.46 -5.40
CA TRP A 116 -0.68 15.77 -4.64
C TRP A 116 -0.66 17.24 -4.15
N PRO A 117 -0.10 17.56 -2.96
CA PRO A 117 0.54 16.65 -2.00
C PRO A 117 -0.44 15.97 -1.04
N PRO A 118 -0.05 14.85 -0.41
CA PRO A 118 -0.81 14.27 0.69
C PRO A 118 -1.01 15.26 1.86
N PRO A 119 -2.11 15.17 2.62
CA PRO A 119 -2.46 16.12 3.66
C PRO A 119 -1.52 16.02 4.87
N LYS A 120 -0.64 17.02 5.03
CA LYS A 120 0.38 17.08 6.11
C LYS A 120 -0.15 16.92 7.53
N LYS A 121 -1.36 17.42 7.81
CA LYS A 121 -1.98 17.27 9.13
C LYS A 121 -2.19 15.81 9.50
N ARG A 122 -2.51 14.97 8.51
CA ARG A 122 -2.74 13.53 8.67
C ARG A 122 -1.45 12.72 8.52
N PHE A 123 -0.55 13.18 7.64
CA PHE A 123 0.72 12.53 7.32
C PHE A 123 1.88 13.52 7.41
N PRO A 124 2.44 13.77 8.61
CA PRO A 124 3.55 14.70 8.79
C PRO A 124 4.79 14.32 7.97
N MET A 125 5.01 13.03 7.74
CA MET A 125 6.12 12.47 6.95
C MET A 125 5.94 12.56 5.43
N ALA A 126 4.73 12.89 4.92
CA ALA A 126 4.47 12.85 3.48
C ALA A 126 5.35 13.84 2.69
N PRO A 127 5.78 13.51 1.47
CA PRO A 127 6.49 14.43 0.59
C PRO A 127 5.57 15.60 0.19
N ILE A 128 6.16 16.80 0.03
CA ILE A 128 5.44 17.99 -0.43
C ILE A 128 5.78 18.29 -1.89
N MET A 129 7.07 18.30 -2.21
CA MET A 129 7.52 18.53 -3.58
C MET A 129 7.65 17.18 -4.28
N PRO A 130 7.07 17.03 -5.48
CA PRO A 130 7.33 15.87 -6.32
C PRO A 130 8.79 15.88 -6.78
N LEU A 131 9.34 14.70 -7.05
CA LEU A 131 10.70 14.50 -7.55
C LEU A 131 10.75 14.10 -9.02
N SER A 132 9.73 13.40 -9.53
CA SER A 132 9.65 12.93 -10.92
C SER A 132 8.40 13.40 -11.64
N GLU A 133 8.27 13.06 -12.92
CA GLU A 133 7.14 13.41 -13.77
C GLU A 133 5.84 12.70 -13.35
N ALA A 134 5.94 11.56 -12.66
CA ALA A 134 4.82 10.92 -12.00
C ALA A 134 5.27 10.30 -10.67
N ASP A 135 4.87 10.92 -9.56
CA ASP A 135 5.10 10.38 -8.22
C ASP A 135 3.82 9.74 -7.69
N PHE A 136 3.95 8.63 -6.98
CA PHE A 136 2.87 8.03 -6.21
C PHE A 136 3.31 7.88 -4.75
N TRP A 137 2.41 8.15 -3.81
CA TRP A 137 2.72 8.04 -2.38
C TRP A 137 1.55 7.45 -1.60
N CYS A 138 1.83 6.56 -0.65
CA CYS A 138 0.88 6.05 0.32
C CYS A 138 1.57 5.66 1.63
N CYS A 139 0.78 5.38 2.67
CA CYS A 139 1.24 4.79 3.92
C CYS A 139 0.36 3.61 4.33
N PHE A 140 0.97 2.66 5.05
CA PHE A 140 0.31 1.48 5.61
C PHE A 140 1.06 0.99 6.85
N CYS A 141 0.44 0.11 7.62
CA CYS A 141 1.02 -0.48 8.83
C CYS A 141 0.61 -1.94 8.99
N ASP A 142 1.25 -2.66 9.90
CA ASP A 142 0.94 -4.06 10.23
C ASP A 142 0.15 -4.21 11.54
N SER A 143 -0.51 -3.14 12.00
CA SER A 143 -0.98 -3.09 13.40
C SER A 143 -2.25 -3.88 13.70
N ASP A 144 -2.91 -4.46 12.68
CA ASP A 144 -4.15 -5.20 12.84
C ASP A 144 -3.90 -6.71 12.98
N PRO A 145 -4.09 -7.31 14.18
CA PRO A 145 -3.89 -8.73 14.37
C PRO A 145 -4.77 -9.62 13.48
N SER A 146 -5.88 -9.11 12.93
CA SER A 146 -6.77 -9.89 12.06
C SER A 146 -6.21 -10.16 10.66
N TYR A 147 -5.17 -9.40 10.25
CA TYR A 147 -4.45 -9.60 9.00
C TYR A 147 -3.22 -10.47 9.15
N HIS A 148 -2.90 -10.89 10.37
CA HIS A 148 -1.84 -11.83 10.68
C HIS A 148 -2.38 -13.26 10.82
N ARG A 149 -1.53 -14.23 10.51
CA ARG A 149 -1.81 -15.66 10.72
C ARG A 149 -1.89 -15.97 12.23
N PRO A 150 -3.05 -16.46 12.72
CA PRO A 150 -3.20 -16.79 14.13
C PRO A 150 -2.17 -17.83 14.58
N ASN A 151 -1.50 -17.55 15.71
CA ASN A 151 -0.46 -18.40 16.33
C ASN A 151 0.83 -18.58 15.51
N ASP A 152 1.05 -17.79 14.46
CA ASP A 152 2.26 -17.83 13.64
C ASP A 152 2.91 -16.44 13.60
N THR A 153 2.20 -15.47 13.05
CA THR A 153 2.64 -14.08 12.91
C THR A 153 1.86 -13.16 13.84
N ARG A 154 2.39 -11.97 14.15
CA ARG A 154 1.68 -10.92 14.91
C ARG A 154 2.20 -9.53 14.54
N PRO A 155 1.43 -8.47 14.82
CA PRO A 155 1.87 -7.10 14.58
C PRO A 155 3.23 -6.80 15.20
N MET A 156 4.13 -6.27 14.37
CA MET A 156 5.41 -5.68 14.77
C MET A 156 5.32 -4.16 14.93
N GLY A 157 4.15 -3.55 14.80
CA GLY A 157 3.95 -2.13 15.14
C GLY A 157 4.78 -1.18 14.26
N ILE A 158 4.84 -1.46 12.96
CA ILE A 158 5.59 -0.64 12.00
C ILE A 158 4.65 0.20 11.15
N ASN A 159 5.07 1.43 10.87
CA ASN A 159 4.52 2.23 9.77
C ASN A 159 5.47 2.15 8.59
N ILE A 160 4.90 2.06 7.40
CA ILE A 160 5.64 2.09 6.14
C ILE A 160 5.03 3.17 5.28
N THR A 161 5.87 4.00 4.68
CA THR A 161 5.47 4.83 3.55
C THR A 161 6.15 4.34 2.29
N LEU A 162 5.40 4.29 1.19
CA LEU A 162 5.90 3.94 -0.13
C LEU A 162 5.81 5.15 -1.04
N THR A 163 6.93 5.56 -1.63
CA THR A 163 6.96 6.53 -2.73
C THR A 163 7.45 5.85 -4.00
N CYS A 164 6.69 5.95 -5.09
CA CYS A 164 7.12 5.52 -6.42
C CYS A 164 7.51 6.73 -7.25
N TYR A 165 8.68 6.72 -7.87
CA TYR A 165 9.16 7.75 -8.79
C TYR A 165 9.28 7.17 -10.20
N LEU A 166 8.78 7.91 -11.20
CA LEU A 166 8.84 7.54 -12.60
C LEU A 166 9.33 8.70 -13.45
N PHE A 167 10.48 8.47 -14.07
CA PHE A 167 11.12 9.43 -14.98
C PHE A 167 10.89 9.03 -16.42
N SER A 168 10.83 10.02 -17.32
CA SER A 168 10.54 9.83 -18.74
C SER A 168 11.73 10.10 -19.67
N ASP A 169 12.86 10.53 -19.13
CA ASP A 169 14.08 10.77 -19.91
C ASP A 169 14.67 9.48 -20.50
N THR A 170 15.55 9.62 -21.47
CA THR A 170 16.10 8.50 -22.24
C THR A 170 16.92 7.51 -21.41
N ILE A 171 17.43 7.92 -20.25
CA ILE A 171 18.24 7.09 -19.35
C ILE A 171 17.32 6.35 -18.37
N ALA A 172 16.27 7.00 -17.87
CA ALA A 172 15.45 6.48 -16.78
C ALA A 172 14.07 5.92 -17.19
N GLN A 173 13.63 6.09 -18.45
CA GLN A 173 12.30 5.64 -18.93
C GLN A 173 12.02 4.13 -18.79
N ASP A 174 13.07 3.32 -18.63
CA ASP A 174 12.99 1.87 -18.46
C ASP A 174 13.07 1.43 -16.99
N PHE A 175 13.07 2.39 -16.05
CA PHE A 175 13.13 2.15 -14.60
C PHE A 175 11.93 2.78 -13.89
N PHE A 176 11.60 2.25 -12.72
CA PHE A 176 10.83 2.95 -11.70
C PHE A 176 11.56 2.74 -10.37
N PHE A 177 11.42 3.70 -9.45
CA PHE A 177 12.07 3.62 -8.14
C PHE A 177 11.02 3.55 -7.06
N LEU A 178 11.14 2.56 -6.17
CA LEU A 178 10.31 2.46 -4.97
C LEU A 178 11.17 2.83 -3.75
N LYS A 179 10.80 3.91 -3.07
CA LYS A 179 11.39 4.32 -1.79
C LYS A 179 10.45 3.89 -0.66
N TYR A 180 10.96 3.05 0.21
CA TYR A 180 10.31 2.70 1.47
C TYR A 180 10.93 3.50 2.61
N GLU A 181 10.09 4.05 3.49
CA GLU A 181 10.51 4.59 4.78
C GLU A 181 9.76 3.83 5.85
N ILE A 182 10.50 3.24 6.79
CA ILE A 182 9.97 2.34 7.81
C ILE A 182 10.16 3.01 9.15
N PHE A 183 9.07 3.16 9.90
CA PHE A 183 9.05 3.75 11.22
C PHE A 183 8.68 2.66 12.22
N ASN A 184 9.63 2.33 13.08
CA ASN A 184 9.41 1.40 14.18
C ASN A 184 8.73 2.13 15.34
N HIS A 185 7.54 1.70 15.74
CA HIS A 185 6.83 2.24 16.90
C HIS A 185 6.95 1.38 18.15
N ASN A 186 7.85 0.39 18.13
CA ASN A 186 8.14 -0.49 19.26
C ASN A 186 9.52 -0.20 19.84
N ASP A 187 9.76 -0.72 21.04
CA ASP A 187 11.05 -0.64 21.73
C ASP A 187 12.07 -1.71 21.28
N TYR A 188 11.68 -2.60 20.36
CA TYR A 188 12.48 -3.72 19.90
C TYR A 188 13.12 -3.45 18.53
N PRO A 189 14.33 -3.97 18.24
CA PRO A 189 15.00 -3.74 16.97
C PRO A 189 14.31 -4.45 15.80
N ILE A 190 14.30 -3.77 14.65
CA ILE A 190 13.87 -4.32 13.36
C ILE A 190 15.08 -4.52 12.44
N ASN A 191 15.04 -5.55 11.61
CA ASN A 191 16.02 -5.88 10.57
C ASN A 191 15.32 -5.81 9.20
N ILE A 192 15.97 -5.16 8.23
CA ILE A 192 15.41 -4.91 6.89
C ILE A 192 16.29 -5.61 5.87
#